data_AF-J9BIB3-F1
#
_entry.id   AF-J9BIB3-F1
#
_cell.length_a   1.000
_cell.length_b   1.000
_cell.length_c   1.000
_cell.angle_alpha   90.00
_cell.angle_beta   90.00
_cell.angle_gamma   90.00
#
_symmetry.space_group_name_H-M   'P 1'
#
loop_
_entity.id
_entity.type
_entity.pdbx_description
1 polymer ?
#
loop_
_entity_poly.entity_id
_entity_poly.type
_entity_poly.pdbx_seq_one_letter_code
_entity_poly.pdbx_strand_id
1 'polypeptide(L)'
;MVGEGNGVFAPNRAVTRAEFAQLISRSLNLPAGDTSFKDLNDANSTLRDGIKRTASAGIIVGRGDGYFDPNTPITREESAIIVNKALQYKGIWGSAVNLPFSDKDQIIYKEDVQRLYGLGIVKGKGDNQYDPKGTTTRGETATFILNMLQVIENGSVENVIGTAQINGIGVNVRSGSGTNYSIVRKTSKGEKVTVYEEKNGWLRIGTGQWIYYDSSYIDYNRL
;
A
#
# COMPACT_ATOMS: atom_id res chain seq x y z
N MET A 1 10.55 -4.51 -5.73
CA MET A 1 10.21 -5.12 -7.03
C MET A 1 11.39 -4.92 -7.96
N VAL A 2 11.81 -5.91 -8.75
CA VAL A 2 12.95 -5.78 -9.68
C VAL A 2 12.44 -5.72 -11.12
N GLY A 3 13.12 -4.96 -12.01
CA GLY A 3 12.80 -4.93 -13.44
C GLY A 3 13.06 -6.29 -14.12
N GLU A 4 12.53 -6.47 -15.33
CA GLU A 4 12.67 -7.71 -16.12
C GLU A 4 14.03 -7.85 -16.81
N GLY A 5 14.92 -6.88 -16.60
CA GLY A 5 16.22 -6.77 -17.30
C GLY A 5 16.22 -5.60 -18.28
N ASN A 6 17.41 -5.21 -18.75
CA ASN A 6 17.60 -4.18 -19.80
C ASN A 6 16.91 -2.82 -19.51
N GLY A 7 16.76 -2.46 -18.23
CA GLY A 7 16.08 -1.22 -17.82
C GLY A 7 14.54 -1.25 -17.93
N VAL A 8 13.92 -2.40 -18.23
CA VAL A 8 12.48 -2.52 -18.41
C VAL A 8 11.78 -2.93 -17.11
N PHE A 9 10.83 -2.12 -16.65
CA PHE A 9 10.00 -2.44 -15.47
C PHE A 9 8.74 -3.25 -15.81
N ALA A 10 8.21 -3.10 -17.03
CA ALA A 10 6.98 -3.74 -17.54
C ALA A 10 5.74 -3.53 -16.65
N PRO A 11 5.31 -2.29 -16.35
CA PRO A 11 4.26 -2.01 -15.37
C PRO A 11 2.92 -2.70 -15.67
N ASN A 12 2.61 -2.95 -16.94
CA ASN A 12 1.33 -3.51 -17.38
C ASN A 12 1.31 -5.04 -17.44
N ARG A 13 2.43 -5.74 -17.17
CA ARG A 13 2.44 -7.21 -17.15
C ARG A 13 1.65 -7.69 -15.93
N ALA A 14 0.82 -8.71 -16.12
CA ALA A 14 0.16 -9.42 -15.02
C ALA A 14 1.19 -10.03 -14.05
N VAL A 15 0.82 -10.12 -12.77
CA VAL A 15 1.64 -10.75 -11.72
C VAL A 15 1.05 -12.11 -11.37
N THR A 16 1.89 -13.13 -11.21
CA THR A 16 1.42 -14.46 -10.78
C THR A 16 1.20 -14.51 -9.27
N ARG A 17 0.39 -15.47 -8.80
CA ARG A 17 0.15 -15.69 -7.36
C ARG A 17 1.46 -15.93 -6.59
N ALA A 18 2.40 -16.66 -7.17
CA ALA A 18 3.73 -16.89 -6.57
C ALA A 18 4.59 -15.61 -6.51
N GLU A 19 4.58 -14.79 -7.56
CA GLU A 19 5.27 -13.51 -7.56
C GLU A 19 4.70 -12.57 -6.48
N PHE A 20 3.37 -12.51 -6.36
CA PHE A 20 2.70 -11.70 -5.34
C PHE A 20 3.07 -12.18 -3.92
N ALA A 21 3.06 -13.49 -3.68
CA ALA A 21 3.49 -14.10 -2.41
C ALA A 21 4.93 -13.74 -2.05
N GLN A 22 5.84 -13.83 -3.03
CA GLN A 22 7.25 -13.48 -2.84
C GLN A 22 7.44 -12.00 -2.49
N LEU A 23 6.65 -11.12 -3.09
CA LEU A 23 6.70 -9.69 -2.80
C LEU A 23 6.21 -9.38 -1.37
N ILE A 24 5.06 -9.94 -0.96
CA ILE A 24 4.55 -9.78 0.41
C ILE A 24 5.54 -10.32 1.44
N SER A 25 6.09 -11.51 1.19
CA SER A 25 7.09 -12.11 2.08
C SER A 25 8.31 -11.21 2.31
N ARG A 26 8.80 -10.56 1.24
CA ARG A 26 9.95 -9.64 1.32
C ARG A 26 9.55 -8.34 2.01
N SER A 27 8.41 -7.76 1.65
CA SER A 27 7.93 -6.49 2.21
C SER A 27 7.71 -6.56 3.72
N LEU A 28 7.28 -7.70 4.25
CA LEU A 28 7.05 -7.87 5.69
C LEU A 28 8.25 -8.46 6.45
N ASN A 29 9.32 -8.83 5.73
CA ASN A 29 10.45 -9.60 6.24
C ASN A 29 10.00 -10.85 7.03
N LEU A 30 9.15 -11.67 6.41
CA LEU A 30 8.56 -12.83 7.09
C LEU A 30 9.64 -13.87 7.48
N PRO A 31 9.50 -14.53 8.64
CA PRO A 31 10.39 -15.64 9.01
C PRO A 31 10.25 -16.81 8.03
N ALA A 32 11.19 -17.75 8.08
CA ALA A 32 11.13 -18.95 7.27
C ALA A 32 9.86 -19.75 7.61
N GLY A 33 9.28 -20.40 6.60
CA GLY A 33 8.10 -21.24 6.74
C GLY A 33 8.33 -22.62 6.12
N ASP A 34 7.59 -23.61 6.61
CA ASP A 34 7.67 -25.01 6.21
C ASP A 34 6.40 -25.51 5.50
N THR A 35 5.32 -24.72 5.48
CA THR A 35 4.09 -25.03 4.75
C THR A 35 4.38 -25.33 3.28
N SER A 36 3.79 -26.40 2.74
CA SER A 36 4.02 -26.87 1.38
C SER A 36 2.71 -27.18 0.65
N PHE A 37 2.79 -27.22 -0.67
CA PHE A 37 1.69 -27.52 -1.58
C PHE A 37 2.15 -28.57 -2.60
N LYS A 38 1.22 -29.38 -3.12
CA LYS A 38 1.49 -30.46 -4.08
C LYS A 38 2.16 -29.95 -5.36
N ASP A 39 1.77 -28.76 -5.79
CA ASP A 39 2.21 -28.04 -6.99
C ASP A 39 3.32 -27.00 -6.70
N LEU A 40 3.95 -27.05 -5.52
CA LEU A 40 5.01 -26.09 -5.17
C LEU A 40 6.18 -26.11 -6.18
N ASN A 41 6.46 -27.27 -6.77
CA ASN A 41 7.52 -27.43 -7.76
C ASN A 41 7.19 -26.81 -9.13
N ASP A 42 5.94 -26.48 -9.40
CA ASP A 42 5.52 -25.81 -10.63
C ASP A 42 5.94 -24.33 -10.62
N ALA A 43 6.16 -23.76 -9.44
CA ALA A 43 6.72 -22.43 -9.28
C ALA A 43 8.22 -22.40 -9.62
N ASN A 44 8.67 -21.27 -10.18
CA ASN A 44 10.10 -20.96 -10.25
C ASN A 44 10.74 -21.08 -8.85
N SER A 45 11.90 -21.75 -8.76
CA SER A 45 12.57 -22.06 -7.49
C SER A 45 12.79 -20.83 -6.60
N THR A 46 13.03 -19.65 -7.20
CA THR A 46 13.26 -18.38 -6.48
C THR A 46 12.00 -17.79 -5.83
N LEU A 47 10.80 -18.28 -6.19
CA LEU A 47 9.52 -17.83 -5.64
C LEU A 47 8.97 -18.78 -4.56
N ARG A 48 9.49 -20.01 -4.50
CA ARG A 48 8.98 -21.06 -3.60
C ARG A 48 9.09 -20.65 -2.13
N ASP A 49 10.18 -19.99 -1.75
CA ASP A 49 10.37 -19.51 -0.38
C ASP A 49 9.29 -18.50 0.02
N GLY A 50 8.95 -17.55 -0.85
CA GLY A 50 7.85 -16.60 -0.64
C GLY A 50 6.50 -17.28 -0.41
N ILE A 51 6.21 -18.34 -1.17
CA ILE A 51 4.99 -19.15 -0.99
C ILE A 51 4.97 -19.78 0.41
N LYS A 52 6.05 -20.48 0.80
CA LYS A 52 6.12 -21.15 2.10
C LYS A 52 5.96 -20.20 3.28
N ARG A 53 6.63 -19.04 3.23
CA ARG A 53 6.62 -18.04 4.30
C ARG A 53 5.25 -17.40 4.47
N THR A 54 4.63 -16.97 3.38
CA THR A 54 3.30 -16.35 3.42
C THR A 54 2.22 -17.34 3.84
N ALA A 55 2.33 -18.60 3.42
CA ALA A 55 1.40 -19.64 3.84
C ALA A 55 1.56 -19.98 5.34
N SER A 56 2.79 -20.13 5.82
CA SER A 56 3.07 -20.41 7.25
C SER A 56 2.67 -19.24 8.16
N ALA A 57 2.72 -18.00 7.65
CA ALA A 57 2.23 -16.82 8.34
C ALA A 57 0.69 -16.68 8.32
N GLY A 58 -0.04 -17.57 7.63
CA GLY A 58 -1.49 -17.48 7.47
C GLY A 58 -1.95 -16.32 6.57
N ILE A 59 -1.04 -15.73 5.80
CA ILE A 59 -1.32 -14.57 4.93
C ILE A 59 -1.92 -15.02 3.59
N ILE A 60 -1.46 -16.15 3.06
CA ILE A 60 -1.98 -16.75 1.84
C ILE A 60 -2.44 -18.17 2.13
N VAL A 61 -3.63 -18.51 1.66
CA VAL A 61 -4.17 -19.87 1.71
C VAL A 61 -4.14 -20.47 0.30
N GLY A 62 -3.94 -21.79 0.21
CA GLY A 62 -4.06 -22.54 -1.05
C GLY A 62 -5.49 -22.49 -1.61
N ARG A 63 -5.67 -22.98 -2.84
CA ARG A 63 -6.98 -23.02 -3.51
C ARG A 63 -7.88 -24.16 -3.03
N GLY A 64 -7.33 -25.11 -2.28
CA GLY A 64 -8.01 -26.34 -1.86
C GLY A 64 -7.17 -27.57 -2.23
N ASP A 65 -7.48 -28.72 -1.64
CA ASP A 65 -6.89 -30.03 -1.98
C ASP A 65 -5.35 -30.12 -1.95
N GLY A 66 -4.71 -29.18 -1.28
CA GLY A 66 -3.24 -29.06 -1.20
C GLY A 66 -2.59 -28.32 -2.37
N TYR A 67 -3.35 -27.58 -3.18
CA TYR A 67 -2.84 -26.80 -4.34
C TYR A 67 -2.73 -25.30 -4.06
N PHE A 68 -1.76 -24.65 -4.69
CA PHE A 68 -1.52 -23.21 -4.60
C PHE A 68 -1.83 -22.44 -5.90
N ASP A 69 -1.62 -23.06 -7.05
CA ASP A 69 -1.64 -22.50 -8.41
C ASP A 69 -0.64 -21.35 -8.60
N PRO A 70 0.68 -21.63 -8.54
CA PRO A 70 1.72 -20.60 -8.45
C PRO A 70 1.85 -19.72 -9.70
N ASN A 71 1.57 -20.27 -10.88
CA ASN A 71 1.80 -19.60 -12.17
C ASN A 71 0.55 -18.85 -12.69
N THR A 72 -0.58 -19.00 -12.01
CA THR A 72 -1.82 -18.32 -12.40
C THR A 72 -1.72 -16.83 -12.06
N PRO A 73 -2.08 -15.93 -13.00
CA PRO A 73 -2.23 -14.51 -12.69
C PRO A 73 -3.17 -14.28 -11.52
N ILE A 74 -2.75 -13.47 -10.55
CA ILE A 74 -3.57 -13.17 -9.38
C ILE A 74 -4.66 -12.15 -9.73
N THR A 75 -5.89 -12.39 -9.27
CA THR A 75 -6.99 -11.44 -9.45
C THR A 75 -6.89 -10.29 -8.44
N ARG A 76 -7.58 -9.18 -8.73
CA ARG A 76 -7.58 -8.01 -7.86
C ARG A 76 -8.24 -8.26 -6.51
N GLU A 77 -9.29 -9.07 -6.45
CA GLU A 77 -9.88 -9.49 -5.17
C GLU A 77 -8.93 -10.41 -4.38
N GLU A 78 -8.20 -11.32 -5.03
CA GLU A 78 -7.21 -12.16 -4.37
C GLU A 78 -6.06 -11.32 -3.81
N SER A 79 -5.55 -10.34 -4.57
CA SER A 79 -4.56 -9.38 -4.08
C SER A 79 -5.04 -8.64 -2.83
N ALA A 80 -6.31 -8.18 -2.82
CA ALA A 80 -6.90 -7.49 -1.69
C ALA A 80 -6.99 -8.38 -0.43
N ILE A 81 -7.44 -9.61 -0.58
CA ILE A 81 -7.52 -10.55 0.55
C ILE A 81 -6.14 -10.75 1.17
N ILE A 82 -5.12 -11.00 0.35
CA ILE A 82 -3.75 -11.23 0.81
C ILE A 82 -3.19 -9.99 1.52
N VAL A 83 -3.43 -8.79 0.97
CA VAL A 83 -2.97 -7.54 1.59
C VAL A 83 -3.70 -7.27 2.92
N ASN A 84 -5.01 -7.54 3.00
CA ASN A 84 -5.73 -7.41 4.26
C ASN A 84 -5.24 -8.42 5.31
N LYS A 85 -4.93 -9.66 4.90
CA LYS A 85 -4.32 -10.67 5.79
C LYS A 85 -2.92 -10.28 6.24
N ALA A 86 -2.13 -9.65 5.37
CA ALA A 86 -0.82 -9.09 5.72
C ALA A 86 -0.93 -7.98 6.78
N LEU A 87 -1.94 -7.11 6.71
CA LEU A 87 -2.21 -6.12 7.76
C LEU A 87 -2.64 -6.78 9.07
N GLN A 88 -3.53 -7.76 9.02
CA GLN A 88 -3.97 -8.52 10.21
C GLN A 88 -2.80 -9.22 10.89
N TYR A 89 -1.86 -9.78 10.12
CA TYR A 89 -0.61 -10.36 10.63
C TYR A 89 0.26 -9.33 11.39
N LYS A 90 0.19 -8.05 10.98
CA LYS A 90 0.84 -6.93 11.70
C LYS A 90 -0.04 -6.33 12.81
N GLY A 91 -1.17 -6.94 13.15
CA GLY A 91 -2.09 -6.48 14.18
C GLY A 91 -2.97 -5.29 13.77
N ILE A 92 -3.02 -4.96 12.48
CA ILE A 92 -3.78 -3.83 11.96
C ILE A 92 -5.13 -4.32 11.42
N TRP A 93 -6.20 -3.76 11.96
CA TRP A 93 -7.56 -4.08 11.59
C TRP A 93 -8.27 -2.83 11.06
N GLY A 94 -8.44 -2.77 9.73
CA GLY A 94 -9.26 -1.73 9.11
C GLY A 94 -10.74 -1.91 9.44
N SER A 95 -11.47 -0.80 9.48
CA SER A 95 -12.93 -0.82 9.58
C SER A 95 -13.55 -1.04 8.21
N ALA A 96 -14.58 -1.89 8.13
CA ALA A 96 -15.33 -2.06 6.89
C ALA A 96 -16.16 -0.80 6.61
N VAL A 97 -16.11 -0.29 5.38
CA VAL A 97 -16.87 0.87 4.91
C VAL A 97 -17.71 0.51 3.69
N ASN A 98 -18.65 1.37 3.28
CA ASN A 98 -19.42 1.13 2.05
C ASN A 98 -18.53 1.32 0.80
N LEU A 99 -18.65 0.40 -0.16
CA LEU A 99 -17.96 0.53 -1.45
C LEU A 99 -18.82 1.34 -2.42
N PRO A 100 -18.25 2.34 -3.12
CA PRO A 100 -18.96 3.12 -4.11
C PRO A 100 -19.12 2.40 -5.47
N PHE A 101 -18.44 1.27 -5.65
CA PHE A 101 -18.31 0.61 -6.95
C PHE A 101 -19.61 -0.07 -7.41
N SER A 102 -19.90 0.06 -8.69
CA SER A 102 -21.06 -0.52 -9.38
C SER A 102 -21.00 -2.05 -9.49
N ASP A 103 -19.80 -2.63 -9.53
CA ASP A 103 -19.51 -4.05 -9.63
C ASP A 103 -19.20 -4.70 -8.27
N LYS A 104 -19.47 -4.01 -7.16
CA LYS A 104 -19.16 -4.48 -5.80
C LYS A 104 -19.78 -5.84 -5.46
N ASP A 105 -20.88 -6.21 -6.11
CA ASP A 105 -21.58 -7.49 -5.87
C ASP A 105 -20.90 -8.68 -6.54
N GLN A 106 -19.89 -8.45 -7.40
CA GLN A 106 -19.04 -9.50 -7.95
C GLN A 106 -17.89 -9.90 -7.01
N ILE A 107 -17.66 -9.13 -5.93
CA ILE A 107 -16.60 -9.37 -4.95
C ILE A 107 -17.06 -10.51 -4.02
N ILE A 108 -16.35 -11.64 -4.03
CA ILE A 108 -16.70 -12.78 -3.17
C ILE A 108 -16.42 -12.44 -1.70
N TYR A 109 -15.24 -11.86 -1.43
CA TYR A 109 -14.81 -11.47 -0.09
C TYR A 109 -14.90 -9.96 0.09
N LYS A 110 -16.13 -9.45 0.13
CA LYS A 110 -16.43 -8.01 0.11
C LYS A 110 -15.80 -7.26 1.28
N GLU A 111 -15.79 -7.85 2.48
CA GLU A 111 -15.22 -7.20 3.68
C GLU A 111 -13.74 -6.87 3.55
N ASP A 112 -12.93 -7.72 2.92
CA ASP A 112 -11.50 -7.45 2.74
C ASP A 112 -11.29 -6.20 1.87
N VAL A 113 -12.05 -6.08 0.79
CA VAL A 113 -12.02 -4.89 -0.08
C VAL A 113 -12.55 -3.66 0.65
N GLN A 114 -13.60 -3.79 1.45
CA GLN A 114 -14.14 -2.69 2.27
C GLN A 114 -13.11 -2.13 3.24
N ARG A 115 -12.43 -3.00 3.98
CA ARG A 115 -11.39 -2.58 4.95
C ARG A 115 -10.24 -1.87 4.24
N LEU A 116 -9.76 -2.44 3.14
CA LEU A 116 -8.68 -1.83 2.37
C LEU A 116 -9.09 -0.50 1.72
N TYR A 117 -10.36 -0.36 1.30
CA TYR A 117 -10.87 0.89 0.74
C TYR A 117 -10.92 1.98 1.82
N GLY A 118 -11.40 1.65 3.02
CA GLY A 118 -11.40 2.57 4.16
C GLY A 118 -10.00 3.01 4.60
N LEU A 119 -9.00 2.15 4.42
CA LEU A 119 -7.59 2.46 4.67
C LEU A 119 -6.90 3.22 3.53
N GLY A 120 -7.60 3.42 2.40
CA GLY A 120 -7.06 4.07 1.20
C GLY A 120 -6.11 3.20 0.37
N ILE A 121 -5.97 1.91 0.71
CA ILE A 121 -5.07 0.97 0.00
C ILE A 121 -5.59 0.65 -1.38
N VAL A 122 -6.90 0.40 -1.50
CA VAL A 122 -7.54 0.12 -2.78
C VAL A 122 -8.40 1.29 -3.25
N LYS A 123 -8.40 1.47 -4.56
CA LYS A 123 -9.22 2.45 -5.29
C LYS A 123 -9.83 1.76 -6.52
N GLY A 124 -10.85 2.37 -7.10
CA GLY A 124 -11.46 1.89 -8.35
C GLY A 124 -10.51 2.05 -9.54
N LYS A 125 -10.79 1.34 -10.64
CA LYS A 125 -10.03 1.43 -11.90
C LYS A 125 -10.55 2.52 -12.87
N GLY A 126 -11.62 3.22 -12.51
CA GLY A 126 -12.36 4.09 -13.43
C GLY A 126 -13.80 3.59 -13.59
N ASP A 127 -14.65 4.36 -14.26
CA ASP A 127 -16.04 4.00 -14.59
C ASP A 127 -16.88 3.47 -13.42
N ASN A 128 -16.58 3.96 -12.21
CA ASN A 128 -17.18 3.49 -10.97
C ASN A 128 -17.05 1.97 -10.74
N GLN A 129 -15.94 1.34 -11.15
CA GLN A 129 -15.69 -0.09 -11.02
C GLN A 129 -14.46 -0.41 -10.16
N TYR A 130 -14.52 -1.52 -9.45
CA TYR A 130 -13.38 -2.11 -8.74
C TYR A 130 -12.60 -3.10 -9.62
N ASP A 131 -13.29 -3.83 -10.49
CA ASP A 131 -12.80 -4.95 -11.30
C ASP A 131 -12.23 -6.10 -10.45
N PRO A 132 -13.07 -6.82 -9.67
CA PRO A 132 -12.59 -7.86 -8.75
C PRO A 132 -11.97 -9.08 -9.44
N LYS A 133 -12.45 -9.43 -10.64
CA LYS A 133 -12.01 -10.62 -11.38
C LYS A 133 -10.87 -10.34 -12.33
N GLY A 134 -10.62 -9.07 -12.68
CA GLY A 134 -9.47 -8.67 -13.47
C GLY A 134 -8.15 -9.00 -12.79
N THR A 135 -7.13 -9.22 -13.61
CA THR A 135 -5.78 -9.54 -13.12
C THR A 135 -5.08 -8.29 -12.62
N THR A 136 -4.22 -8.45 -11.61
CA THR A 136 -3.40 -7.37 -11.06
C THR A 136 -2.10 -7.27 -11.86
N THR A 137 -1.80 -6.06 -12.34
CA THR A 137 -0.54 -5.77 -13.04
C THR A 137 0.61 -5.50 -12.06
N ARG A 138 1.83 -5.39 -12.56
CA ARG A 138 3.02 -5.03 -11.76
C ARG A 138 2.91 -3.64 -11.14
N GLY A 139 2.42 -2.66 -11.90
CA GLY A 139 2.19 -1.30 -11.40
C GLY A 139 1.14 -1.26 -10.29
N GLU A 140 0.07 -2.02 -10.46
CA GLU A 140 -0.98 -2.12 -9.43
C GLU A 140 -0.48 -2.88 -8.19
N THR A 141 0.26 -3.97 -8.37
CA THR A 141 0.90 -4.70 -7.27
C THR A 141 1.84 -3.78 -6.49
N ALA A 142 2.59 -2.91 -7.17
CA ALA A 142 3.47 -1.95 -6.52
C ALA A 142 2.66 -0.98 -5.66
N THR A 143 1.52 -0.53 -6.16
CA THR A 143 0.60 0.36 -5.45
C THR A 143 0.02 -0.32 -4.21
N PHE A 144 -0.46 -1.57 -4.33
CA PHE A 144 -0.94 -2.36 -3.19
C PHE A 144 0.11 -2.46 -2.08
N ILE A 145 1.34 -2.84 -2.44
CA ILE A 145 2.42 -3.03 -1.47
C ILE A 145 2.86 -1.70 -0.85
N LEU A 146 3.02 -0.64 -1.66
CA LEU A 146 3.41 0.67 -1.18
C LEU A 146 2.38 1.20 -0.17
N ASN A 147 1.10 1.15 -0.53
CA ASN A 147 0.02 1.60 0.33
C ASN A 147 -0.09 0.76 1.59
N MET A 148 0.07 -0.56 1.50
CA MET A 148 0.12 -1.44 2.67
C MET A 148 1.25 -1.05 3.62
N LEU A 149 2.45 -0.78 3.11
CA LEU A 149 3.59 -0.36 3.93
C LEU A 149 3.33 1.00 4.59
N GLN A 150 2.73 1.96 3.87
CA GLN A 150 2.31 3.23 4.46
C GLN A 150 1.30 3.03 5.59
N VAL A 151 0.33 2.12 5.43
CA VAL A 151 -0.62 1.80 6.51
C VAL A 151 0.07 1.13 7.69
N ILE A 152 1.05 0.26 7.46
CA ILE A 152 1.84 -0.36 8.53
C ILE A 152 2.63 0.69 9.33
N GLU A 153 3.15 1.71 8.66
CA GLU A 153 3.95 2.76 9.29
C GLU A 153 3.09 3.86 9.94
N ASN A 154 2.00 4.27 9.27
CA ASN A 154 1.26 5.51 9.57
C ASN A 154 -0.22 5.27 9.93
N GLY A 155 -0.71 4.03 9.88
CA GLY A 155 -2.10 3.66 10.19
C GLY A 155 -3.13 3.91 9.07
N SER A 156 -2.79 4.68 8.04
CA SER A 156 -3.62 4.91 6.84
C SER A 156 -2.75 5.30 5.64
N VAL A 157 -3.25 5.13 4.41
CA VAL A 157 -2.59 5.72 3.23
C VAL A 157 -2.75 7.23 3.30
N GLU A 158 -1.63 7.97 3.26
CA GLU A 158 -1.68 9.42 3.37
C GLU A 158 -2.24 10.03 2.08
N ASN A 159 -3.38 10.72 2.18
CA ASN A 159 -3.94 11.44 1.05
C ASN A 159 -3.08 12.68 0.77
N VAL A 160 -2.42 12.72 -0.38
CA VAL A 160 -1.75 13.94 -0.85
C VAL A 160 -2.81 14.95 -1.27
N ILE A 161 -2.83 16.10 -0.60
CA ILE A 161 -3.75 17.21 -0.90
C ILE A 161 -3.05 18.41 -1.55
N GLY A 162 -1.72 18.38 -1.64
CA GLY A 162 -0.95 19.45 -2.28
C GLY A 162 0.55 19.28 -2.16
N THR A 163 1.28 20.29 -2.62
CA THR A 163 2.73 20.44 -2.44
C THR A 163 3.04 21.84 -1.93
N ALA A 164 3.98 21.95 -1.00
CA ALA A 164 4.44 23.23 -0.48
C ALA A 164 5.93 23.41 -0.78
N GLN A 165 6.29 24.56 -1.36
CA GLN A 165 7.67 24.99 -1.52
C GLN A 165 8.02 26.00 -0.42
N ILE A 166 9.07 25.71 0.34
CA ILE A 166 9.47 26.52 1.49
C ILE A 166 10.50 27.56 1.05
N ASN A 167 10.09 28.82 0.94
CA ASN A 167 10.98 29.93 0.58
C ASN A 167 11.64 30.58 1.81
N GLY A 168 11.09 30.32 3.00
CA GLY A 168 11.63 30.75 4.29
C GLY A 168 12.89 29.99 4.70
N ILE A 169 13.69 30.61 5.57
CA ILE A 169 14.89 29.99 6.15
C ILE A 169 14.52 29.40 7.52
N GLY A 170 14.74 28.10 7.70
CA GLY A 170 14.63 27.45 9.00
C GLY A 170 13.21 27.41 9.56
N VAL A 171 12.19 27.21 8.71
CA VAL A 171 10.80 27.08 9.15
C VAL A 171 10.69 25.88 10.09
N ASN A 172 10.04 26.08 11.24
CA ASN A 172 9.91 25.02 12.23
C ASN A 172 8.94 23.95 11.74
N VAL A 173 9.42 22.70 11.71
CA VAL A 173 8.57 21.53 11.58
C VAL A 173 8.30 20.99 12.97
N ARG A 174 7.02 20.83 13.32
CA ARG A 174 6.56 20.46 14.66
C ARG A 174 5.88 19.11 14.67
N SER A 175 5.83 18.49 15.85
CA SER A 175 5.16 17.21 16.11
C SER A 175 3.63 17.25 16.02
N GLY A 176 3.03 18.45 15.93
CA GLY A 176 1.59 18.64 15.79
C GLY A 176 1.21 20.01 15.23
N SER A 177 -0.08 20.19 14.92
CA SER A 177 -0.67 21.42 14.38
C SER A 177 -0.87 22.50 15.45
N GLY A 178 0.23 23.07 15.93
CA GLY A 178 0.22 24.16 16.91
C GLY A 178 1.61 24.59 17.37
N THR A 179 1.73 25.81 17.89
CA THR A 179 3.00 26.38 18.38
C THR A 179 3.48 25.76 19.70
N ASN A 180 2.59 25.06 20.41
CA ASN A 180 2.86 24.34 21.66
C ASN A 180 3.52 22.96 21.45
N TYR A 181 3.50 22.42 20.23
CA TYR A 181 4.14 21.14 19.91
C TYR A 181 5.66 21.29 19.75
N SER A 182 6.41 20.24 20.09
CA SER A 182 7.87 20.21 19.96
C SER A 182 8.33 20.39 18.52
N ILE A 183 9.45 21.09 18.33
CA ILE A 183 10.11 21.22 17.02
C ILE A 183 10.87 19.91 16.77
N VAL A 184 10.54 19.21 15.69
CA VAL A 184 11.18 17.95 15.28
C VAL A 184 12.35 18.17 14.32
N ARG A 185 12.27 19.22 13.50
CA ARG A 185 13.35 19.69 12.62
C ARG A 185 13.06 21.11 12.12
N LYS A 186 13.99 21.68 11.38
CA LYS A 186 13.77 22.89 10.59
C LYS A 186 13.88 22.58 9.10
N THR A 187 13.16 23.33 8.27
CA THR A 187 13.23 23.19 6.82
C THR A 187 14.46 23.89 6.24
N SER A 188 14.87 23.45 5.06
CA SER A 188 15.82 24.17 4.21
C SER A 188 15.08 25.13 3.27
N LYS A 189 15.71 26.26 2.94
CA LYS A 189 15.20 27.15 1.90
C LYS A 189 15.18 26.41 0.54
N GLY A 190 14.07 26.47 -0.17
CA GLY A 190 13.81 25.76 -1.42
C GLY A 190 13.32 24.32 -1.24
N GLU A 191 13.18 23.82 -0.01
CA GLU A 191 12.64 22.47 0.25
C GLU A 191 11.22 22.35 -0.32
N LYS A 192 10.98 21.30 -1.11
CA LYS A 192 9.65 20.95 -1.59
C LYS A 192 9.12 19.79 -0.78
N VAL A 193 7.94 19.97 -0.19
CA VAL A 193 7.30 18.97 0.65
C VAL A 193 5.91 18.64 0.11
N THR A 194 5.50 17.40 0.34
CA THR A 194 4.14 16.96 0.04
C THR A 194 3.25 17.31 1.22
N VAL A 195 2.03 17.77 0.97
CA VAL A 195 1.06 18.13 2.00
C VAL A 195 -0.04 17.08 2.02
N TYR A 196 -0.35 16.58 3.21
CA TYR A 196 -1.28 15.47 3.42
C TYR A 196 -2.54 15.85 4.21
N GLU A 197 -2.50 16.97 4.92
CA GLU A 197 -3.62 17.45 5.72
C GLU A 197 -3.45 18.96 5.97
N GLU A 198 -4.56 19.69 5.96
CA GLU A 198 -4.65 21.07 6.42
C GLU A 198 -5.45 21.08 7.71
N LYS A 199 -4.88 21.65 8.78
CA LYS A 199 -5.57 21.77 10.06
C LYS A 199 -5.17 23.05 10.78
N ASN A 200 -6.14 23.94 11.02
CA ASN A 200 -5.96 25.18 11.78
C ASN A 200 -4.78 26.06 11.28
N GLY A 201 -4.60 26.16 9.96
CA GLY A 201 -3.50 26.92 9.36
C GLY A 201 -2.15 26.19 9.34
N TRP A 202 -2.11 24.91 9.72
CA TRP A 202 -0.92 24.07 9.61
C TRP A 202 -1.07 23.06 8.47
N LEU A 203 0.03 22.79 7.79
CA LEU A 203 0.15 21.76 6.76
C LEU A 203 0.88 20.56 7.35
N ARG A 204 0.26 19.38 7.31
CA ARG A 204 0.92 18.12 7.64
C ARG A 204 1.77 17.70 6.46
N ILE A 205 3.06 17.53 6.68
CA ILE A 205 4.06 17.21 5.64
C ILE A 205 4.72 15.84 5.84
N GLY A 206 4.22 15.08 6.80
CA GLY A 206 4.57 13.70 7.12
C GLY A 206 4.05 13.31 8.50
N THR A 207 4.30 12.06 8.91
CA THR A 207 3.93 11.56 10.24
C THR A 207 4.63 12.36 11.34
N GLY A 208 3.84 13.03 12.19
CA GLY A 208 4.37 13.90 13.24
C GLY A 208 5.18 15.10 12.70
N GLN A 209 4.91 15.54 11.47
CA GLN A 209 5.59 16.68 10.87
C GLN A 209 4.56 17.68 10.35
N TRP A 210 4.55 18.86 10.97
CA TRP A 210 3.63 19.96 10.65
C TRP A 210 4.39 21.26 10.47
N ILE A 211 4.05 22.03 9.45
CA ILE A 211 4.54 23.39 9.23
C ILE A 211 3.40 24.38 9.33
N TYR A 212 3.65 25.55 9.92
CA TYR A 212 2.67 26.64 9.92
C TYR A 212 2.65 27.26 8.53
N TYR A 213 1.48 27.32 7.91
CA TYR A 213 1.32 27.93 6.60
C TYR A 213 1.33 29.46 6.73
N ASP A 214 2.23 30.08 6.00
CA ASP A 214 2.28 31.52 5.81
C ASP A 214 2.71 31.80 4.37
N SER A 215 1.85 32.47 3.62
CA SER A 215 2.08 32.76 2.20
C SER A 215 3.26 33.70 1.94
N SER A 216 3.81 34.37 2.96
CA SER A 216 5.01 35.19 2.81
C SER A 216 6.29 34.37 2.62
N TYR A 217 6.29 33.10 3.02
CA TYR A 217 7.47 32.23 2.93
C TYR A 217 7.17 30.78 2.55
N ILE A 218 5.93 30.43 2.23
CA ILE A 218 5.52 29.12 1.72
C ILE A 218 4.61 29.29 0.50
N ASP A 219 5.03 28.75 -0.64
CA ASP A 219 4.19 28.62 -1.82
C ASP A 219 3.47 27.27 -1.76
N TYR A 220 2.19 27.29 -1.44
CA TYR A 220 1.37 26.08 -1.31
C TYR A 220 0.46 25.90 -2.52
N ASN A 221 0.63 24.79 -3.24
CA ASN A 221 -0.16 24.38 -4.38
C ASN A 221 -1.04 23.19 -4.01
N ARG A 222 -2.34 23.44 -3.84
CA ARG A 222 -3.35 22.42 -3.56
C ARG A 222 -3.68 21.63 -4.83
N LEU A 223 -3.89 20.31 -4.69
CA LEU A 223 -4.34 19.42 -5.77
C LEU A 223 -5.86 19.47 -5.96
#